data_AF-A0A838CY28-F1
#
_entry.id   AF-A0A838CY28-F1
#
_cell.length_a   1.000
_cell.length_b   1.000
_cell.length_c   1.000
_cell.angle_alpha   90.00
_cell.angle_beta   90.00
_cell.angle_gamma   90.00
#
_symmetry.space_group_name_H-M   'P 1'
#
loop_
_entity.id
_entity.type
_entity.pdbx_description
1 polymer ?
#
loop_
_entity_poly.entity_id
_entity_poly.type
_entity_poly.pdbx_seq_one_letter_code
_entity_poly.pdbx_strand_id
1 'polypeptide(L)'
;MMKTMTEGTQTIMTETMNRKDIVVNRLKKADITRLTVTYRDSAKGTGVIEYNNGVFYRFIMIDGDPQLSKLEKVPFGHVMLILDLIRKGRYTAISYLMFNNRSVVEMGWA
;
A
#
# COMPACT_ATOMS: atom_id res chain seq x y z
N MET A 1 -33.27 6.35 16.73
CA MET A 1 -32.33 7.50 16.75
C MET A 1 -31.21 7.24 15.77
N MET A 2 -31.21 7.91 14.61
CA MET A 2 -30.10 7.87 13.65
C MET A 2 -29.01 8.84 14.12
N LYS A 3 -27.79 8.36 14.33
CA LYS A 3 -26.63 9.21 14.60
C LYS A 3 -26.26 9.97 13.33
N THR A 4 -26.37 11.29 13.38
CA THR A 4 -25.85 12.21 12.37
C THR A 4 -24.33 12.05 12.28
N MET A 5 -23.86 11.51 11.14
CA MET A 5 -22.45 11.63 10.77
C MET A 5 -22.17 13.10 10.46
N THR A 6 -21.20 13.70 11.14
CA THR A 6 -20.79 15.09 10.93
C THR A 6 -20.18 15.28 9.53
N GLU A 7 -20.57 16.34 8.82
CA GLU A 7 -20.23 16.65 7.42
C GLU A 7 -18.71 16.60 7.11
N GLY A 8 -17.86 16.93 8.08
CA GLY A 8 -16.40 16.80 7.96
C GLY A 8 -15.94 15.34 7.80
N THR A 9 -16.63 14.39 8.43
CA THR A 9 -16.32 12.95 8.33
C THR A 9 -16.75 12.39 6.97
N GLN A 10 -17.90 12.84 6.44
CA GLN A 10 -18.35 12.44 5.10
C GLN A 10 -17.42 12.99 4.01
N THR A 11 -16.97 14.24 4.12
CA THR A 11 -16.09 14.85 3.11
C THR A 11 -14.75 14.11 3.00
N ILE A 12 -14.12 13.81 4.14
CA ILE A 12 -12.85 13.06 4.19
C ILE A 12 -13.03 11.62 3.66
N MET A 13 -14.15 10.96 3.98
CA MET A 13 -14.47 9.64 3.44
C MET A 13 -14.64 9.67 1.93
N THR A 14 -15.35 10.66 1.38
CA THR A 14 -15.58 10.81 -0.06
C THR A 14 -14.29 11.12 -0.82
N GLU A 15 -13.44 12.01 -0.32
CA GLU A 15 -12.13 12.31 -0.92
C GLU A 15 -11.20 11.09 -0.90
N THR A 16 -11.20 10.34 0.19
CA THR A 16 -10.37 9.12 0.33
C THR A 16 -10.87 8.00 -0.58
N MET A 17 -12.20 7.83 -0.72
CA MET A 17 -12.81 6.90 -1.68
C MET A 17 -12.44 7.26 -3.12
N ASN A 18 -12.56 8.54 -3.49
CA ASN A 18 -12.23 9.03 -4.82
C ASN A 18 -10.76 8.77 -5.19
N ARG A 19 -9.83 9.03 -4.25
CA ARG A 19 -8.40 8.74 -4.48
C ARG A 19 -8.10 7.26 -4.65
N LYS A 20 -8.73 6.38 -3.86
CA LYS A 20 -8.56 4.93 -4.02
C LYS A 20 -8.99 4.49 -5.41
N ASP A 21 -10.16 4.93 -5.85
CA ASP A 21 -10.72 4.53 -7.15
C ASP A 21 -9.86 5.07 -8.29
N ILE A 22 -9.34 6.30 -8.20
CA ILE A 22 -8.38 6.83 -9.17
C ILE A 22 -7.13 5.95 -9.27
N VAL A 23 -6.51 5.60 -8.15
CA VAL A 23 -5.28 4.76 -8.15
C VAL A 23 -5.57 3.37 -8.69
N VAL A 24 -6.64 2.71 -8.20
CA VAL A 24 -7.03 1.37 -8.68
C VAL A 24 -7.38 1.40 -10.18
N ASN A 25 -8.07 2.44 -10.66
CA ASN A 25 -8.39 2.57 -12.07
C ASN A 25 -7.15 2.83 -12.93
N ARG A 26 -6.14 3.55 -12.43
CA ARG A 26 -4.86 3.71 -13.13
C ARG A 26 -4.10 2.38 -13.23
N LEU A 27 -4.04 1.62 -12.14
CA LEU A 27 -3.43 0.28 -12.13
C LEU A 27 -4.14 -0.65 -13.12
N LYS A 28 -5.48 -0.68 -13.11
CA LYS A 28 -6.28 -1.46 -14.07
C LYS A 28 -6.06 -1.02 -15.52
N LYS A 29 -6.05 0.30 -15.80
CA LYS A 29 -5.79 0.82 -17.14
C LYS A 29 -4.40 0.46 -17.66
N ALA A 30 -3.43 0.30 -16.77
CA ALA A 30 -2.09 -0.17 -17.08
C ALA A 30 -1.95 -1.71 -17.08
N ASP A 31 -3.07 -2.46 -17.00
CA ASP A 31 -3.11 -3.92 -16.89
C ASP A 31 -2.30 -4.48 -15.71
N ILE A 32 -2.08 -3.69 -14.66
CA ILE A 32 -1.33 -4.09 -13.48
C ILE A 32 -2.23 -4.89 -12.54
N THR A 33 -1.90 -6.15 -12.36
CA THR A 33 -2.64 -7.11 -11.53
C THR A 33 -2.04 -7.23 -10.14
N ARG A 34 -0.72 -7.04 -10.04
CA ARG A 34 0.01 -7.09 -8.77
C ARG A 34 1.10 -6.02 -8.72
N LEU A 35 1.25 -5.38 -7.56
CA LEU A 35 2.38 -4.50 -7.25
C LEU A 35 2.91 -4.89 -5.88
N THR A 36 4.22 -5.09 -5.78
CA THR A 36 4.90 -5.35 -4.52
C THR A 36 5.93 -4.26 -4.29
N VAL A 37 5.91 -3.64 -3.12
CA VAL A 37 6.89 -2.62 -2.70
C VAL A 37 7.54 -3.07 -1.40
N THR A 38 8.84 -3.31 -1.44
CA THR A 38 9.65 -3.64 -0.27
C THR A 38 10.32 -2.37 0.25
N TYR A 39 10.27 -2.17 1.56
CA TYR A 39 10.83 -1.00 2.22
C TYR A 39 11.42 -1.37 3.58
N ARG A 40 12.30 -0.51 4.10
CA ARG A 40 12.82 -0.56 5.46
C ARG A 40 12.12 0.52 6.30
N ASP A 41 11.40 0.06 7.31
CA ASP A 41 10.92 0.85 8.42
C ASP A 41 12.04 0.95 9.45
N SER A 42 12.59 2.14 9.65
CA SER A 42 13.72 2.37 10.56
C SER A 42 13.44 1.96 12.01
N ALA A 43 12.17 1.82 12.41
CA ALA A 43 11.78 1.46 13.78
C ALA A 43 11.44 -0.02 13.97
N LYS A 44 11.11 -0.74 12.88
CA LYS A 44 10.58 -2.11 12.98
C LYS A 44 11.38 -3.14 12.18
N GLY A 45 11.96 -2.76 11.05
CA GLY A 45 12.64 -3.69 10.15
C GLY A 45 12.09 -3.62 8.73
N THR A 46 11.98 -4.76 8.05
CA THR A 46 11.62 -4.80 6.62
C THR A 46 10.12 -4.98 6.44
N GLY A 47 9.49 -4.13 5.65
CA GLY A 47 8.09 -4.22 5.29
C GLY A 47 7.88 -4.48 3.80
N VAL A 48 6.75 -5.09 3.47
CA VAL A 48 6.27 -5.30 2.11
C VAL A 48 4.82 -4.83 2.02
N ILE A 49 4.53 -4.00 1.03
CA ILE A 49 3.16 -3.69 0.60
C ILE A 49 2.88 -4.51 -0.65
N GLU A 50 1.74 -5.18 -0.68
CA GLU A 50 1.24 -5.85 -1.88
C GLU A 50 -0.12 -5.28 -2.28
N TYR A 51 -0.26 -4.88 -3.54
CA TYR A 51 -1.54 -4.75 -4.22
C TYR A 51 -1.78 -6.02 -5.02
N ASN A 52 -2.95 -6.63 -4.88
CA ASN A 52 -3.36 -7.81 -5.63
C ASN A 52 -4.86 -7.72 -5.92
N ASN A 53 -5.22 -7.61 -7.20
CA ASN A 53 -6.61 -7.62 -7.67
C ASN A 53 -7.56 -6.67 -6.92
N GLY A 54 -7.12 -5.44 -6.65
CA GLY A 54 -7.96 -4.42 -5.98
C GLY A 54 -7.87 -4.42 -4.45
N VAL A 55 -7.14 -5.36 -3.86
CA VAL A 55 -6.94 -5.48 -2.42
C VAL A 55 -5.49 -5.18 -2.07
N PHE A 56 -5.28 -4.50 -0.94
CA PHE A 56 -3.96 -4.23 -0.42
C PHE A 56 -3.67 -5.08 0.81
N TYR A 57 -2.45 -5.61 0.87
CA TYR A 57 -1.89 -6.38 1.96
C TYR A 57 -0.60 -5.73 2.43
N ARG A 58 -0.29 -5.95 3.70
CA ARG A 58 0.98 -5.58 4.30
C ARG A 58 1.59 -6.79 4.98
N PHE A 59 2.89 -6.94 4.80
CA PHE A 59 3.73 -7.85 5.56
C PHE A 59 4.83 -7.03 6.24
N ILE A 60 5.17 -7.35 7.49
CA ILE A 60 6.29 -6.75 8.21
C ILE A 60 7.09 -7.88 8.80
N MET A 61 8.39 -7.88 8.57
CA MET A 61 9.36 -8.70 9.25
C MET A 61 10.09 -7.81 10.26
N ILE A 62 9.96 -8.16 11.54
CA ILE A 62 10.62 -7.43 12.61
C ILE A 62 12.08 -7.88 12.69
N ASP A 63 13.00 -6.92 12.72
CA ASP A 63 14.43 -7.23 12.83
C ASP A 63 14.68 -7.99 14.14
N GLY A 64 15.33 -9.15 14.04
CA GLY A 64 15.63 -10.02 15.19
C GLY A 64 14.60 -11.10 15.49
N ASP A 65 13.41 -11.08 14.85
CA ASP A 65 12.44 -12.19 14.98
C ASP A 65 11.56 -12.37 13.71
N PRO A 66 11.95 -13.29 12.79
CA PRO A 66 11.18 -13.56 11.58
C PRO A 66 9.84 -14.28 11.85
N GLN A 67 9.61 -14.83 13.05
CA GLN A 67 8.33 -15.43 13.43
C GLN A 67 7.27 -14.38 13.76
N LEU A 68 7.68 -13.14 14.08
CA LEU A 68 6.79 -11.98 14.25
C LEU A 68 6.44 -11.33 12.91
N SER A 69 6.13 -12.17 11.92
CA SER A 69 5.69 -11.70 10.61
C SER A 69 4.20 -11.91 10.41
N LYS A 70 3.51 -10.82 10.05
CA LYS A 70 2.05 -10.82 9.87
C LYS A 70 1.70 -10.33 8.48
N LEU A 71 1.08 -11.20 7.69
CA LEU A 71 0.36 -10.78 6.49
C LEU A 71 -1.04 -10.33 6.90
N GLU A 72 -1.38 -9.08 6.63
CA GLU A 72 -2.71 -8.55 6.91
C GLU A 72 -3.25 -7.73 5.75
N LYS A 73 -4.55 -7.85 5.50
CA LYS A 73 -5.27 -6.93 4.62
C LYS A 73 -5.27 -5.55 5.26
N VAL A 74 -4.83 -4.54 4.53
CA VAL A 74 -4.75 -3.16 5.04
C VAL A 74 -5.66 -2.21 4.26
N PRO A 75 -6.24 -1.19 4.92
CA PRO A 75 -6.97 -0.13 4.23
C PRO A 75 -6.06 0.66 3.29
N PHE A 76 -6.63 1.15 2.17
CA PHE A 76 -5.90 1.97 1.20
C PHE A 76 -5.21 3.19 1.84
N GLY A 77 -5.87 3.86 2.79
CA GLY A 77 -5.27 5.00 3.51
C GLY A 77 -3.97 4.63 4.24
N HIS A 78 -3.87 3.42 4.81
CA HIS A 78 -2.65 2.95 5.46
C HIS A 78 -1.52 2.78 4.44
N VAL A 79 -1.82 2.19 3.28
CA VAL A 79 -0.84 2.05 2.19
C VAL A 79 -0.31 3.41 1.76
N MET A 80 -1.19 4.39 1.55
CA MET A 80 -0.80 5.73 1.15
C MET A 80 0.08 6.43 2.18
N LEU A 81 -0.17 6.19 3.48
CA LEU A 81 0.70 6.71 4.55
C LEU A 81 2.11 6.11 4.46
N ILE A 82 2.24 4.80 4.23
CA ILE A 82 3.55 4.15 4.09
C ILE A 82 4.28 4.68 2.85
N LEU A 83 3.59 4.78 1.71
CA LEU A 83 4.16 5.34 0.48
C LEU A 83 4.60 6.80 0.66
N ASP A 84 3.87 7.60 1.44
CA ASP A 84 4.27 8.97 1.77
C ASP A 84 5.50 9.02 2.70
N LEU A 85 5.61 8.08 3.66
CA LEU A 85 6.80 7.93 4.50
C LEU A 85 8.04 7.55 3.68
N ILE A 86 7.88 6.67 2.69
CA ILE A 86 8.92 6.35 1.71
C ILE A 86 9.32 7.61 0.92
N ARG A 87 8.34 8.31 0.34
CA ARG A 87 8.56 9.53 -0.45
C ARG A 87 9.27 10.63 0.34
N LYS A 88 8.99 10.73 1.66
CA LYS A 88 9.62 11.67 2.58
C LYS A 88 11.01 11.22 3.08
N GLY A 89 11.50 10.06 2.65
CA GLY A 89 12.77 9.48 3.09
C GLY A 89 12.77 9.03 4.56
N ARG A 90 11.58 8.87 5.17
CA ARG A 90 11.45 8.35 6.54
C ARG A 90 11.54 6.83 6.56
N TYR A 91 11.03 6.19 5.51
CA TYR A 91 11.28 4.79 5.20
C TYR A 91 12.15 4.71 3.94
N THR A 92 13.02 3.71 3.88
CA THR A 92 13.87 3.48 2.70
C THR A 92 13.16 2.49 1.80
N ALA A 93 12.77 2.87 0.58
CA ALA A 93 12.35 1.85 -0.37
C ALA A 93 13.57 1.01 -0.78
N ILE A 94 13.37 -0.30 -0.88
CA ILE A 94 14.44 -1.25 -1.23
C ILE A 94 14.25 -1.68 -2.68
N SER A 95 13.04 -2.12 -3.01
CA SER A 95 12.72 -2.63 -4.34
C SER A 95 11.23 -2.55 -4.61
N TYR A 96 10.86 -2.57 -5.89
CA TYR A 96 9.47 -2.82 -6.31
C TYR A 96 9.41 -3.81 -7.47
N LEU A 97 8.30 -4.54 -7.52
CA LEU A 97 7.95 -5.47 -8.58
C LEU A 97 6.53 -5.16 -9.05
N MET A 98 6.37 -5.00 -10.36
CA MET A 98 5.07 -4.77 -10.98
C MET A 98 4.75 -5.91 -11.94
N PHE A 99 3.53 -6.44 -11.86
CA PHE A 99 3.08 -7.56 -12.69
C PHE A 99 1.82 -7.16 -13.47
N ASN A 100 1.76 -7.61 -14.71
CA ASN A 100 0.53 -7.61 -15.50
C ASN A 100 0.05 -9.05 -15.72
N ASN A 101 -1.04 -9.23 -16.47
CA ASN A 101 -1.60 -10.55 -16.77
C ASN A 101 -0.66 -11.50 -17.55
N ARG A 102 0.51 -11.03 -18.01
CA ARG A 102 1.38 -11.76 -18.94
C ARG A 102 2.82 -11.93 -18.44
N SER A 103 3.29 -11.06 -17.53
CA SER A 103 4.73 -10.93 -17.23
C SER A 103 5.01 -10.03 -16.02
N VAL A 104 6.27 -10.07 -15.55
CA VAL A 104 6.86 -8.98 -14.77
C VAL A 104 7.07 -7.80 -15.70
N VAL A 105 6.50 -6.65 -15.36
CA VAL A 105 6.54 -5.43 -16.17
C VAL A 105 7.74 -4.57 -15.79
N GLU A 106 8.05 -4.50 -14.50
CA GLU A 106 9.10 -3.61 -14.02
C GLU A 106 9.68 -4.12 -12.70
N MET A 107 11.01 -4.03 -12.59
CA MET A 107 11.76 -4.26 -11.37
C MET A 107 12.74 -3.10 -11.21
N GLY A 108 12.63 -2.38 -10.09
CA GLY A 108 13.52 -1.28 -9.77
C GLY A 108 14.07 -1.37 -8.35
N TRP A 109 15.28 -0.86 -8.18
CA TRP A 109 15.88 -0.55 -6.89
C TRP A 109 15.57 0.91 -6.60
N ALA A 110 15.05 1.18 -5.42
CA ALA A 110 14.57 2.52 -5.04
C ALA A 110 15.62 3.33 -4.28
#